data_AF-A0A6I4N1N8-F1
#
_entry.id   AF-A0A6I4N1N8-F1
#
_cell.length_a   1.000
_cell.length_b   1.000
_cell.length_c   1.000
_cell.angle_alpha   90.00
_cell.angle_beta   90.00
_cell.angle_gamma   90.00
#
_symmetry.space_group_name_H-M   'P 1'
#
loop_
_entity.id
_entity.type
_entity.pdbx_description
1 polymer ?
#
loop_
_entity_poly.entity_id
_entity_poly.type
_entity_poly.pdbx_seq_one_letter_code
_entity_poly.pdbx_strand_id
1 'polypeptide(L)'
;MPYTPIAPNLVEAIVGHIRYHQKNLGARYHSEDYTEHETAGEMTTVGGATVEVMALVKFDKKYSYGQDAERSVQVGATAKCHGWGCADPRSEESFGEAAPLDANGYDIAATAEPLVQAAREWAQAHAEKCRAQPYTGR
;
A
#
# COMPACT_ATOMS: atom_id res chain seq x y z
N MET A 1 -10.67 15.12 -11.73
CA MET A 1 -10.95 13.80 -12.34
C MET A 1 -11.51 12.92 -11.24
N PRO A 2 -12.54 12.08 -11.46
CA PRO A 2 -13.15 11.35 -10.36
C PRO A 2 -12.19 10.28 -9.82
N TYR A 3 -11.97 10.31 -8.51
CA TYR A 3 -11.35 9.21 -7.77
C TYR A 3 -12.40 8.13 -7.56
N THR A 4 -12.10 6.90 -7.95
CA THR A 4 -12.98 5.75 -7.72
C THR A 4 -12.44 4.98 -6.52
N PRO A 5 -13.09 5.02 -5.34
CA PRO A 5 -12.71 4.17 -4.23
C PRO A 5 -13.03 2.71 -4.59
N ILE A 6 -12.04 1.82 -4.46
CA ILE A 6 -12.18 0.38 -4.73
C ILE A 6 -12.41 -0.38 -3.42
N ALA A 7 -11.66 -0.05 -2.37
CA ALA A 7 -11.88 -0.58 -1.03
C ALA A 7 -12.85 0.32 -0.25
N PRO A 8 -14.09 -0.12 0.05
CA PRO A 8 -15.04 0.70 0.80
C PRO A 8 -14.64 0.86 2.28
N ASN A 9 -13.87 -0.08 2.84
CA ASN A 9 -13.31 -0.01 4.18
C ASN A 9 -11.87 -0.53 4.22
N LEU A 10 -10.92 0.40 4.05
CA LEU A 10 -9.49 0.08 4.01
C LEU A 10 -8.99 -0.51 5.33
N VAL A 11 -9.47 0.00 6.45
CA VAL A 11 -9.06 -0.45 7.80
C VAL A 11 -9.44 -1.90 8.00
N GLU A 12 -10.65 -2.31 7.63
CA GLU A 12 -11.08 -3.71 7.72
C GLU A 12 -10.26 -4.64 6.83
N ALA A 13 -9.91 -4.20 5.60
CA ALA A 13 -9.07 -4.99 4.70
C ALA A 13 -7.68 -5.23 5.29
N ILE A 14 -7.03 -4.18 5.81
CA ILE A 14 -5.72 -4.28 6.46
C ILE A 14 -5.77 -5.16 7.72
N VAL A 15 -6.79 -5.00 8.56
CA VAL A 15 -6.98 -5.88 9.72
C VAL A 15 -7.19 -7.33 9.29
N GLY A 16 -7.89 -7.56 8.18
CA GLY A 16 -8.05 -8.87 7.56
C GLY A 16 -6.72 -9.52 7.22
N HIS A 17 -5.82 -8.78 6.56
CA HIS A 17 -4.46 -9.21 6.21
C HIS A 17 -3.63 -9.55 7.45
N ILE A 18 -3.65 -8.67 8.48
CA ILE A 18 -2.95 -8.92 9.76
C ILE A 18 -3.45 -10.22 10.41
N ARG A 19 -4.76 -10.42 10.51
CA ARG A 19 -5.35 -11.62 11.12
C ARG A 19 -5.04 -12.87 10.31
N TYR A 20 -5.07 -12.78 8.98
CA TYR A 20 -4.71 -13.89 8.10
C TYR A 20 -3.25 -14.28 8.31
N HIS A 21 -2.35 -13.31 8.39
CA HIS A 21 -0.94 -13.56 8.67
C HIS A 21 -0.73 -14.21 10.03
N GLN A 22 -1.35 -13.67 11.09
CA GLN A 22 -1.29 -14.21 12.46
C GLN A 22 -1.74 -15.68 12.51
N LYS A 23 -2.81 -16.04 11.78
CA LYS A 23 -3.34 -17.41 11.73
C LYS A 23 -2.38 -18.39 11.04
N ASN A 24 -1.54 -17.91 10.13
CA ASN A 24 -0.62 -18.73 9.34
C ASN A 24 0.83 -18.70 9.87
N LEU A 25 1.08 -18.11 11.04
CA LEU A 25 2.42 -18.10 11.64
C LEU A 25 2.96 -19.51 11.86
N GLY A 26 4.20 -19.75 11.42
CA GLY A 26 4.85 -21.07 11.51
C GLY A 26 4.33 -22.12 10.53
N ALA A 27 3.42 -21.77 9.62
CA ALA A 27 2.99 -22.68 8.57
C ALA A 27 4.14 -22.97 7.60
N ARG A 28 4.30 -24.24 7.21
CA ARG A 28 5.44 -24.75 6.42
C ARG A 28 5.65 -24.04 5.07
N TYR A 29 4.60 -23.47 4.49
CA TYR A 29 4.60 -22.85 3.17
C TYR A 29 4.19 -21.38 3.20
N HIS A 30 4.17 -20.75 4.38
CA HIS A 30 3.83 -19.34 4.53
C HIS A 30 5.11 -18.53 4.75
N SER A 31 5.34 -17.49 3.93
CA SER A 31 6.42 -16.55 4.23
C SER A 31 5.99 -15.69 5.42
N GLU A 32 6.90 -15.46 6.35
CA GLU A 32 6.67 -14.52 7.47
C GLU A 32 7.27 -13.13 7.19
N ASP A 33 7.93 -12.97 6.05
CA ASP A 33 8.54 -11.72 5.59
C ASP A 33 8.05 -11.44 4.15
N TYR A 34 7.18 -10.45 4.01
CA TYR A 34 6.62 -10.01 2.71
C TYR A 34 5.81 -8.71 2.85
N THR A 35 5.53 -8.06 1.72
CA THR A 35 4.61 -6.92 1.63
C THR A 35 3.36 -7.33 0.85
N GLU A 36 2.19 -7.16 1.45
CA GLU A 36 0.88 -7.27 0.81
C GLU A 36 0.41 -5.89 0.35
N HIS A 37 -0.35 -5.85 -0.74
CA HIS A 37 -0.90 -4.64 -1.32
C HIS A 37 -2.43 -4.72 -1.34
N GLU A 38 -3.07 -3.66 -0.88
CA GLU A 38 -4.53 -3.51 -0.94
C GLU A 38 -4.87 -2.27 -1.78
N THR A 39 -5.58 -2.45 -2.88
CA THR A 39 -5.95 -1.33 -3.75
C THR A 39 -7.01 -0.47 -3.06
N ALA A 40 -6.62 0.71 -2.58
CA ALA A 40 -7.53 1.65 -1.94
C ALA A 40 -8.45 2.35 -2.96
N GLY A 41 -7.93 2.62 -4.16
CA GLY A 41 -8.72 3.13 -5.27
C GLY A 41 -7.88 3.58 -6.45
N GLU A 42 -8.55 4.09 -7.48
CA GLU A 42 -7.91 4.45 -8.74
C GLU A 42 -8.38 5.81 -9.26
N MET A 43 -7.54 6.42 -10.10
CA MET A 43 -7.85 7.62 -10.87
C MET A 43 -7.53 7.41 -12.34
N THR A 44 -8.51 7.64 -13.21
CA THR A 44 -8.28 7.69 -14.64
C THR A 44 -7.94 9.13 -15.06
N THR A 45 -6.78 9.30 -15.68
CA THR A 45 -6.35 10.59 -16.23
C THR A 45 -7.03 10.89 -17.56
N VAL A 46 -7.09 12.16 -17.97
CA VAL A 46 -7.66 12.57 -19.28
C VAL A 46 -6.93 11.93 -20.46
N GLY A 47 -5.63 11.61 -20.31
CA GLY A 47 -4.84 10.91 -21.32
C GLY A 47 -5.01 9.38 -21.35
N GLY A 48 -5.96 8.83 -20.57
CA GLY A 48 -6.21 7.39 -20.49
C GLY A 48 -5.24 6.61 -19.59
N ALA A 49 -4.26 7.27 -18.97
CA ALA A 49 -3.44 6.63 -17.93
C ALA A 49 -4.26 6.38 -16.67
N THR A 50 -4.05 5.24 -16.00
CA THR A 50 -4.62 4.96 -14.68
C THR A 50 -3.58 5.17 -13.60
N VAL A 51 -3.96 5.82 -12.51
CA VAL A 51 -3.14 5.98 -11.30
C VAL A 51 -3.80 5.19 -10.19
N GLU A 52 -3.17 4.11 -9.77
CA GLU A 52 -3.62 3.26 -8.69
C GLU A 52 -3.05 3.76 -7.36
N VAL A 53 -3.87 3.85 -6.34
CA VAL A 53 -3.46 4.13 -4.95
C VAL A 53 -3.65 2.87 -4.14
N MET A 54 -2.57 2.38 -3.54
CA MET A 54 -2.55 1.15 -2.75
C MET A 54 -2.14 1.46 -1.31
N ALA A 55 -2.75 0.77 -0.37
CA ALA A 55 -2.16 0.58 0.94
C ALA A 55 -1.20 -0.61 0.90
N LEU A 56 -0.16 -0.53 1.72
CA LEU A 56 0.87 -1.55 1.86
C LEU A 56 0.77 -2.11 3.28
N VAL A 57 0.88 -3.42 3.43
CA VAL A 57 1.02 -4.08 4.73
C VAL A 57 2.27 -4.93 4.67
N LYS A 58 3.32 -4.49 5.35
CA LYS A 58 4.59 -5.20 5.40
C LYS A 58 4.70 -6.00 6.69
N PHE A 59 4.95 -7.28 6.55
CA PHE A 59 5.27 -8.17 7.66
C PHE A 59 6.77 -8.42 7.64
N ASP A 60 7.42 -8.19 8.78
CA ASP A 60 8.85 -8.41 8.96
C ASP A 60 9.06 -9.45 10.06
N LYS A 61 10.02 -10.35 9.84
CA LYS A 61 10.49 -11.30 10.84
C LYS A 61 11.99 -11.13 11.06
N LYS A 62 12.37 -10.71 12.26
CA LYS A 62 13.78 -10.61 12.67
C LYS A 62 14.17 -11.82 13.51
N TYR A 63 15.23 -12.50 13.08
CA TYR A 63 15.86 -13.56 13.87
C TYR A 63 17.00 -12.99 14.70
N SER A 64 16.91 -13.14 16.01
CA SER A 64 18.05 -12.98 16.92
C SER A 64 18.53 -14.35 17.37
N TYR A 65 19.86 -14.55 17.35
CA TYR A 65 20.46 -15.84 17.69
C TYR A 65 20.08 -16.27 19.12
N GLY A 66 19.37 -17.40 19.25
CA GLY A 66 18.95 -17.96 20.54
C GLY A 66 17.71 -17.31 21.17
N GLN A 67 16.97 -16.46 20.43
CA GLN A 67 15.72 -15.85 20.88
C GLN A 67 14.54 -16.23 19.96
N ASP A 68 13.32 -16.08 20.49
CA ASP A 68 12.11 -16.14 19.68
C ASP A 68 12.15 -15.06 18.58
N ALA A 69 11.64 -15.40 17.40
CA ALA A 69 11.63 -14.47 16.28
C ALA A 69 10.72 -13.28 16.58
N GLU A 70 11.27 -12.07 16.49
CA GLU A 70 10.53 -10.82 16.62
C GLU A 70 9.75 -10.58 15.33
N ARG A 71 8.45 -10.35 15.46
CA ARG A 71 7.55 -10.12 14.33
C ARG A 71 6.96 -8.74 14.43
N SER A 72 7.07 -7.99 13.34
CA SER A 72 6.51 -6.65 13.25
C SER A 72 5.66 -6.50 12.01
N VAL A 73 4.68 -5.61 12.10
CA VAL A 73 3.87 -5.17 10.97
C VAL A 73 4.06 -3.67 10.79
N GLN A 74 4.19 -3.26 9.53
CA GLN A 74 4.23 -1.86 9.11
C GLN A 74 3.11 -1.65 8.11
N VAL A 75 2.44 -0.51 8.22
CA VAL A 75 1.41 -0.10 7.26
C VAL A 75 1.93 1.10 6.48
N GLY A 76 1.69 1.07 5.18
CA GLY A 76 2.18 2.07 4.25
C GLY A 76 1.17 2.41 3.18
N ALA A 77 1.57 3.27 2.26
CA ALA A 77 0.84 3.56 1.06
C ALA A 77 1.79 3.87 -0.10
N THR A 78 1.32 3.62 -1.31
CA THR A 78 1.99 4.06 -2.53
C THR A 78 0.97 4.37 -3.61
N ALA A 79 1.41 5.11 -4.62
CA ALA A 79 0.64 5.35 -5.82
C ALA A 79 1.48 5.02 -7.05
N LYS A 80 0.87 4.35 -8.03
CA LYS A 80 1.52 3.92 -9.27
C LYS A 80 0.74 4.41 -10.48
N CYS A 81 1.44 5.05 -11.42
CA CYS A 81 0.86 5.49 -12.69
C CYS A 81 1.17 4.47 -13.78
N HIS A 82 0.14 3.91 -14.41
CA HIS A 82 0.25 2.99 -15.55
C HIS A 82 0.18 3.70 -16.91
N GLY A 83 0.53 5.00 -16.94
CA GLY A 83 0.51 5.82 -18.15
C GLY A 83 1.77 5.67 -19.02
N TRP A 84 1.57 5.45 -20.31
CA TRP A 84 2.65 5.46 -21.31
C TRP A 84 3.26 6.87 -21.41
N GLY A 85 4.52 7.02 -21.00
CA GLY A 85 5.27 8.29 -21.02
C GLY A 85 5.17 9.15 -19.75
N CYS A 86 4.26 8.84 -18.84
CA CYS A 86 4.11 9.51 -17.53
C CYS A 86 4.33 8.55 -16.33
N ALA A 87 4.98 7.40 -16.59
CA ALA A 87 5.42 6.49 -15.55
C ALA A 87 6.45 7.23 -14.69
N ASP A 88 6.11 7.49 -13.43
CA ASP A 88 7.10 7.94 -12.46
C ASP A 88 7.94 6.71 -12.08
N PRO A 89 9.25 6.66 -12.38
CA PRO A 89 10.11 5.57 -11.97
C PRO A 89 10.33 5.51 -10.45
N ARG A 90 9.88 6.55 -9.71
CA ARG A 90 9.93 6.61 -8.26
C ARG A 90 8.52 6.47 -7.67
N SER A 91 7.99 5.25 -7.67
CA SER A 91 6.92 4.91 -6.72
C SER A 91 7.56 4.90 -5.33
N GLU A 92 7.45 6.01 -4.61
CA GLU A 92 7.91 6.05 -3.23
C GLU A 92 6.90 5.25 -2.39
N GLU A 93 7.39 4.23 -1.70
CA GLU A 93 6.62 3.46 -0.75
C GLU A 93 6.82 4.11 0.62
N SER A 94 5.78 4.77 1.11
CA SER A 94 5.79 5.40 2.42
C SER A 94 5.29 4.39 3.44
N PHE A 95 6.12 4.02 4.41
CA PHE A 95 5.72 3.20 5.55
C PHE A 95 5.68 4.04 6.82
N GLY A 96 4.69 3.76 7.66
CA GLY A 96 4.62 4.23 9.03
C GLY A 96 5.57 3.47 9.96
N GLU A 97 5.42 3.72 11.25
CA GLU A 97 6.20 3.05 12.29
C GLU A 97 5.90 1.55 12.34
N ALA A 98 6.93 0.75 12.65
CA ALA A 98 6.74 -0.67 12.90
C ALA A 98 6.03 -0.89 14.22
N ALA A 99 4.97 -1.68 14.20
CA ALA A 99 4.28 -2.15 15.40
C ALA A 99 4.55 -3.64 15.61
N PRO A 100 4.59 -4.13 16.86
CA PRO A 100 4.56 -5.57 17.14
C PRO A 100 3.36 -6.25 16.46
N LEU A 101 3.55 -7.43 15.88
CA LEU A 101 2.48 -8.15 15.17
C LEU A 101 1.30 -8.51 16.07
N ASP A 102 1.50 -8.65 17.38
CA ASP A 102 0.47 -8.94 18.38
C ASP A 102 -0.24 -7.69 18.92
N ALA A 103 0.16 -6.49 18.50
CA ALA A 103 -0.52 -5.25 18.82
C ALA A 103 -1.93 -5.20 18.20
N ASN A 104 -2.74 -4.26 18.68
CA ASN A 104 -4.11 -4.08 18.19
C ASN A 104 -4.12 -3.71 16.69
N GLY A 105 -4.56 -4.64 15.84
CA GLY A 105 -4.57 -4.46 14.40
C GLY A 105 -5.37 -3.25 13.91
N TYR A 106 -6.40 -2.80 14.64
CA TYR A 106 -7.17 -1.60 14.28
C TYR A 106 -6.35 -0.31 14.45
N ASP A 107 -5.52 -0.23 15.49
CA ASP A 107 -4.67 0.95 15.73
C ASP A 107 -3.58 1.04 14.67
N ILE A 108 -3.01 -0.10 14.28
CA ILE A 108 -2.03 -0.20 13.19
C ILE A 108 -2.70 0.18 11.86
N ALA A 109 -3.87 -0.37 11.56
CA ALA A 109 -4.60 -0.09 10.33
C ALA A 109 -5.08 1.37 10.22
N ALA A 110 -5.42 2.03 11.33
CA ALA A 110 -5.79 3.44 11.35
C ALA A 110 -4.65 4.37 10.88
N THR A 111 -3.38 3.94 11.03
CA THR A 111 -2.24 4.69 10.48
C THR A 111 -2.20 4.70 8.95
N ALA A 112 -2.94 3.79 8.28
CA ALA A 112 -3.00 3.74 6.82
C ALA A 112 -3.69 4.95 6.20
N GLU A 113 -4.75 5.44 6.86
CA GLU A 113 -5.61 6.48 6.30
C GLU A 113 -4.86 7.76 5.92
N PRO A 114 -4.05 8.38 6.80
CA PRO A 114 -3.29 9.58 6.42
C PRO A 114 -2.26 9.29 5.31
N LEU A 115 -1.67 8.10 5.28
CA LEU A 115 -0.69 7.71 4.25
C LEU A 115 -1.36 7.53 2.88
N VAL A 116 -2.52 6.87 2.85
CA VAL A 116 -3.32 6.72 1.63
C VAL A 116 -3.86 8.07 1.18
N GLN A 117 -4.24 8.95 2.10
CA GLN A 117 -4.65 10.31 1.76
C GLN A 117 -3.51 11.09 1.08
N ALA A 118 -2.28 11.03 1.61
CA ALA A 118 -1.11 11.63 0.98
C ALA A 118 -0.83 11.02 -0.41
N ALA A 119 -0.94 9.70 -0.56
CA ALA A 119 -0.80 9.03 -1.84
C ALA A 119 -1.89 9.43 -2.85
N ARG A 120 -3.13 9.67 -2.40
CA ARG A 120 -4.22 10.21 -3.23
C ARG A 120 -3.90 11.63 -3.70
N GLU A 121 -3.43 12.50 -2.81
CA GLU A 121 -3.07 13.88 -3.15
C GLU A 121 -1.94 13.92 -4.18
N TRP A 122 -0.90 13.10 -3.97
CA TRP A 122 0.14 12.91 -4.97
C TRP A 122 -0.45 12.43 -6.30
N ALA A 123 -1.31 11.42 -6.28
CA ALA A 123 -1.88 10.85 -7.49
C ALA A 123 -2.79 11.84 -8.23
N GLN A 124 -3.48 12.74 -7.53
CA GLN A 124 -4.23 13.85 -8.13
C GLN A 124 -3.29 14.87 -8.81
N ALA A 125 -2.25 15.32 -8.10
CA ALA A 125 -1.26 16.24 -8.65
C ALA A 125 -0.51 15.64 -9.85
N HIS A 126 -0.18 14.35 -9.78
CA HIS A 126 0.46 13.61 -10.86
C HIS A 126 -0.49 13.45 -12.05
N ALA A 127 -1.76 13.12 -11.82
CA ALA A 127 -2.76 13.03 -12.88
C ALA A 127 -2.93 14.37 -13.64
N GLU A 128 -2.90 15.50 -12.93
CA GLU A 128 -2.91 16.83 -13.54
C GLU A 128 -1.66 17.10 -14.37
N LYS A 129 -0.48 16.69 -13.89
CA LYS A 129 0.78 16.79 -14.63
C LYS A 129 0.80 15.89 -15.87
N CYS A 130 0.32 14.64 -15.76
CA CYS A 130 0.21 13.73 -16.90
C CYS A 130 -0.77 14.24 -17.94
N ARG A 131 -1.84 14.95 -17.53
CA ARG A 131 -2.77 15.62 -18.46
C ARG A 131 -2.06 16.69 -19.31
N ALA A 132 -1.02 17.34 -18.80
CA ALA A 132 -0.24 18.33 -19.55
C ALA A 132 0.74 17.69 -20.55
N GLN A 133 0.97 16.37 -20.49
CA GLN A 133 1.84 15.67 -21.42
C GLN A 133 1.02 15.03 -22.55
N PRO A 134 1.40 15.24 -23.83
CA PRO A 134 0.73 14.57 -24.93
C PRO A 134 0.94 13.06 -24.86
N TYR A 135 -0.13 12.28 -25.04
CA TYR A 135 -0.06 10.84 -25.21
C TYR A 135 0.75 10.53 -26.49
N THR A 136 1.95 9.97 -26.36
CA THR A 136 2.86 9.76 -27.49
C THR A 136 2.66 8.42 -28.22
N GLY A 137 1.79 7.54 -27.72
CA GLY A 137 1.21 6.41 -28.47
C GLY A 137 2.14 5.57 -29.34
N ARG A 138 3.41 5.39 -28.95
CA ARG A 138 4.40 4.61 -29.70
C ARG A 138 4.59 3.24 -29.10
#